data_AF-A0A2S4MDG3-F1
#
_entry.id   AF-A0A2S4MDG3-F1
#
_cell.length_a   1.000
_cell.length_b   1.000
_cell.length_c   1.000
_cell.angle_alpha   90.00
_cell.angle_beta   90.00
_cell.angle_gamma   90.00
#
_symmetry.space_group_name_H-M   'P 1'
#
loop_
_entity.id
_entity.type
_entity.pdbx_description
1 polymer ?
#
loop_
_entity_poly.entity_id
_entity_poly.type
_entity_poly.pdbx_seq_one_letter_code
_entity_poly.pdbx_strand_id
1 'polypeptide(L)'
;MQQIQIPELAEGEIYLCGLVDANGDVEHAVLLRGDNDAATWQAQMNWAKSIGGDLLTRAELVIAYEKHRDQFQKTFYWSNTPDDDPGYAGWAWYQSFSCGDQDCTNPDYEFRARAVRRFKN
;
A
#
# COMPACT_ATOMS: atom_id res chain seq x y z
N MET A 1 25.91 -11.42 -12.28
CA MET A 1 24.79 -10.48 -12.04
C MET A 1 24.92 -9.97 -10.62
N GLN A 2 24.93 -8.65 -10.43
CA GLN A 2 24.95 -8.06 -9.10
C GLN A 2 23.53 -8.12 -8.53
N GLN A 3 23.37 -8.59 -7.29
CA GLN A 3 22.08 -8.59 -6.62
C GLN A 3 21.70 -7.16 -6.20
N ILE A 4 20.43 -6.81 -6.39
CA ILE A 4 19.86 -5.57 -5.85
C ILE A 4 19.97 -5.64 -4.33
N GLN A 5 20.55 -4.60 -3.73
CA GLN A 5 20.62 -4.47 -2.27
C GLN A 5 19.25 -4.01 -1.77
N ILE A 6 18.71 -4.71 -0.77
CA ILE A 6 17.43 -4.34 -0.13
C ILE A 6 17.71 -3.63 1.21
N PRO A 7 16.79 -2.76 1.67
CA PRO A 7 16.93 -2.12 2.98
C PRO A 7 16.90 -3.15 4.12
N GLU A 8 17.50 -2.80 5.26
CA GLU A 8 17.38 -3.58 6.49
C GLU A 8 15.91 -3.69 6.92
N LEU A 9 15.52 -4.87 7.40
CA LEU A 9 14.16 -5.16 7.88
C LEU A 9 14.18 -5.33 9.40
N ALA A 10 13.27 -4.64 10.09
CA ALA A 10 12.95 -4.89 11.47
C ALA A 10 12.12 -6.18 11.61
N GLU A 11 12.02 -6.70 12.84
CA GLU A 11 11.27 -7.92 13.11
C GLU A 11 9.80 -7.80 12.69
N GLY A 12 9.35 -8.75 11.86
CA GLY A 12 7.97 -8.82 11.37
C GLY A 12 7.66 -7.91 10.17
N GLU A 13 8.64 -7.15 9.66
CA GLU A 13 8.50 -6.46 8.39
C GLU A 13 8.75 -7.40 7.20
N ILE A 14 8.15 -7.05 6.06
CA ILE A 14 8.26 -7.83 4.83
C ILE A 14 8.77 -6.90 3.72
N TYR A 15 9.87 -7.26 3.07
CA TYR A 15 10.26 -6.59 1.83
C TYR A 15 9.19 -6.86 0.77
N LEU A 16 8.51 -5.80 0.32
CA LEU A 16 7.37 -5.92 -0.60
C LEU A 16 7.85 -5.88 -2.06
N CYS A 17 8.53 -4.80 -2.44
CA CYS A 17 9.01 -4.62 -3.81
C CYS A 17 10.09 -3.53 -3.93
N GLY A 18 10.74 -3.50 -5.10
CA GLY A 18 11.52 -2.35 -5.57
C GLY A 18 10.94 -1.90 -6.91
N LEU A 19 10.55 -0.63 -6.99
CA LEU A 19 10.07 -0.02 -8.23
C LEU A 19 11.22 0.79 -8.83
N VAL A 20 11.58 0.45 -10.07
CA VAL A 20 12.70 1.09 -10.78
C VAL A 20 12.15 2.20 -11.65
N ASP A 21 12.73 3.39 -11.56
CA ASP A 21 12.36 4.52 -12.41
C ASP A 21 13.14 4.54 -13.74
N ALA A 22 12.89 5.57 -14.57
CA ALA A 22 13.53 5.71 -15.87
C ALA A 22 15.05 6.01 -15.80
N ASN A 23 15.55 6.46 -14.63
CA ASN A 23 16.98 6.70 -14.40
C ASN A 23 17.70 5.44 -13.91
N GLY A 24 16.95 4.40 -13.54
CA GLY A 24 17.48 3.19 -12.94
C GLY A 24 17.55 3.24 -11.42
N ASP A 25 17.02 4.29 -10.79
CA ASP A 25 16.93 4.42 -9.33
C ASP A 25 15.81 3.52 -8.81
N VAL A 26 16.00 2.93 -7.62
CA VAL A 26 15.06 1.98 -7.03
C VAL A 26 14.42 2.59 -5.79
N GLU A 27 13.10 2.72 -5.82
CA GLU A 27 12.33 2.95 -4.61
C GLU A 27 11.90 1.60 -4.02
N HIS A 28 12.44 1.28 -2.86
CA HIS A 28 12.13 0.07 -2.11
C HIS A 28 10.93 0.31 -1.19
N ALA A 29 9.93 -0.55 -1.25
CA ALA A 29 8.80 -0.58 -0.31
C ALA A 29 8.95 -1.75 0.66
N VAL A 30 8.85 -1.45 1.96
CA VAL A 30 8.83 -2.45 3.04
C VAL A 30 7.48 -2.35 3.74
N LEU A 31 6.76 -3.48 3.79
CA LEU A 31 5.48 -3.62 4.49
C LEU A 31 5.72 -3.66 6.00
N LEU A 32 5.12 -2.70 6.70
CA LEU A 32 5.16 -2.62 8.16
C LEU A 32 4.31 -3.73 8.79
N ARG A 33 4.68 -4.08 10.02
CA ARG A 33 3.94 -5.05 10.83
C ARG A 33 2.54 -4.54 11.15
N GLY A 34 1.57 -5.46 11.10
CA GLY A 34 0.20 -5.21 11.54
C GLY A 34 -0.67 -4.53 10.49
N ASP A 35 -1.95 -4.44 10.80
CA ASP A 35 -2.97 -3.79 10.00
C ASP A 35 -3.86 -2.90 10.88
N ASN A 36 -4.68 -2.06 10.26
CA ASN A 36 -5.72 -1.32 10.96
C ASN A 36 -7.09 -1.88 10.58
N ASP A 37 -8.00 -1.83 11.53
CA ASP A 37 -9.41 -2.12 11.26
C ASP A 37 -10.01 -1.12 10.27
N ALA A 38 -11.18 -1.48 9.74
CA ALA A 38 -11.85 -0.68 8.72
C ALA A 38 -12.13 0.73 9.24
N ALA A 39 -11.75 1.73 8.44
CA ALA A 39 -11.96 3.14 8.74
C ALA A 39 -11.95 3.97 7.45
N THR A 40 -12.38 5.22 7.54
CA THR A 40 -12.38 6.16 6.42
C THR A 40 -10.99 6.39 5.87
N TRP A 41 -10.89 6.74 4.59
CA TRP A 41 -9.61 6.89 3.90
C TRP A 41 -8.66 7.85 4.62
N GLN A 42 -9.17 9.01 5.06
CA GLN A 42 -8.38 10.00 5.79
C GLN A 42 -7.90 9.49 7.15
N ALA A 43 -8.73 8.71 7.86
CA ALA A 43 -8.33 8.08 9.12
C ALA A 43 -7.19 7.08 8.89
N GLN A 44 -7.23 6.33 7.79
CA GLN A 44 -6.19 5.36 7.44
C GLN A 44 -4.89 6.02 7.01
N MET A 45 -4.94 7.11 6.23
CA MET A 45 -3.77 7.92 5.91
C MET A 45 -3.10 8.46 7.18
N ASN A 46 -3.89 8.90 8.16
CA ASN A 46 -3.38 9.39 9.45
C ASN A 46 -2.78 8.25 10.29
N TRP A 47 -3.44 7.10 10.33
CA TRP A 47 -2.93 5.91 11.02
C TRP A 47 -1.57 5.46 10.45
N ALA A 48 -1.44 5.34 9.13
CA ALA A 48 -0.19 4.92 8.50
C ALA A 48 0.97 5.87 8.85
N LYS A 49 0.72 7.19 8.80
CA LYS A 49 1.68 8.21 9.23
C LYS A 49 2.05 8.08 10.71
N SER A 50 1.09 7.75 11.58
CA SER A 50 1.34 7.63 13.02
C SER A 50 2.31 6.49 13.37
N ILE A 51 2.42 5.47 12.51
CA ILE A 51 3.37 4.37 12.67
C ILE A 51 4.62 4.53 11.78
N GLY A 52 4.86 5.73 11.25
CA GLY A 52 6.04 6.06 10.44
C GLY A 52 6.00 5.52 9.01
N GLY A 53 4.82 5.18 8.50
CA GLY A 53 4.62 4.71 7.14
C GLY A 53 3.63 5.55 6.35
N ASP A 54 3.20 4.97 5.24
CA ASP A 54 2.17 5.48 4.34
C ASP A 54 1.32 4.31 3.85
N LEU A 55 0.10 4.56 3.38
CA LEU A 55 -0.66 3.48 2.74
C LEU A 55 0.08 2.99 1.48
N LEU A 56 -0.19 1.75 1.11
CA LEU A 56 0.33 1.18 -0.13
C LEU A 56 -0.23 1.97 -1.32
N THR A 57 0.56 2.13 -2.37
CA THR A 57 0.06 2.57 -3.68
C THR A 57 -0.77 1.48 -4.34
N ARG A 58 -1.47 1.82 -5.42
CA ARG A 58 -2.16 0.84 -6.25
C ARG A 58 -1.22 -0.27 -6.75
N ALA A 59 -0.02 0.08 -7.21
CA ALA A 59 0.94 -0.92 -7.69
C ALA A 59 1.42 -1.84 -6.56
N GLU A 60 1.71 -1.28 -5.39
CA GLU A 60 2.12 -2.03 -4.21
C GLU A 60 1.02 -2.96 -3.69
N LEU A 61 -0.25 -2.54 -3.72
CA LEU A 61 -1.40 -3.39 -3.36
C LEU A 61 -1.51 -4.60 -4.30
N VAL A 62 -1.34 -4.42 -5.61
CA VAL A 62 -1.34 -5.55 -6.57
C VAL A 62 -0.20 -6.52 -6.24
N ILE A 63 1.00 -6.02 -5.98
CA ILE A 63 2.15 -6.86 -5.63
C ILE A 63 1.89 -7.59 -4.30
N ALA A 64 1.33 -6.92 -3.30
CA ALA A 64 0.98 -7.51 -2.02
C ALA A 64 -0.05 -8.64 -2.19
N TYR A 65 -1.05 -8.45 -3.06
CA TYR A 65 -2.02 -9.49 -3.40
C TYR A 65 -1.38 -10.68 -4.13
N GLU A 66 -0.47 -10.44 -5.06
CA GLU A 66 0.17 -11.53 -5.82
C GLU A 66 1.21 -12.32 -5.01
N LYS A 67 1.89 -11.67 -4.06
CA LYS A 67 3.05 -12.26 -3.36
C LYS A 67 2.83 -12.56 -1.89
N HIS A 68 1.92 -11.85 -1.24
CA HIS A 68 1.75 -11.86 0.22
C HIS A 68 0.29 -11.90 0.62
N ARG A 69 -0.60 -12.46 -0.21
CA ARG A 69 -2.05 -12.49 0.06
C ARG A 69 -2.42 -13.11 1.41
N ASP A 70 -1.65 -14.10 1.84
CA ASP A 70 -1.78 -14.79 3.12
C ASP A 70 -1.57 -13.86 4.33
N GLN A 71 -0.92 -12.72 4.12
CA GLN A 71 -0.70 -11.68 5.14
C GLN A 71 -1.88 -10.70 5.26
N PHE A 72 -2.93 -10.84 4.45
CA PHE A 72 -4.06 -9.92 4.37
C PHE A 72 -5.38 -10.64 4.62
N GLN A 73 -6.36 -9.90 5.16
CA GLN A 73 -7.74 -10.40 5.25
C GLN A 73 -8.38 -10.37 3.86
N LYS A 74 -9.32 -11.29 3.59
CA LYS A 74 -10.09 -11.31 2.33
C LYS A 74 -11.18 -10.23 2.33
N THR A 75 -10.75 -8.97 2.23
CA THR A 75 -11.59 -7.76 2.27
C THR A 75 -10.92 -6.62 1.50
N PHE A 76 -11.45 -5.41 1.61
CA PHE A 76 -10.95 -4.23 0.93
C PHE A 76 -9.87 -3.52 1.74
N TYR A 77 -8.84 -3.03 1.05
CA TYR A 77 -7.76 -2.22 1.62
C TYR A 77 -7.60 -0.92 0.84
N TRP A 78 -7.52 0.20 1.56
CA TRP A 78 -7.27 1.51 0.98
C TRP A 78 -5.86 1.63 0.37
N SER A 79 -5.78 2.34 -0.75
CA SER A 79 -4.54 2.86 -1.34
C SER A 79 -4.23 4.26 -0.81
N ASN A 80 -2.98 4.72 -0.88
CA ASN A 80 -2.65 6.14 -0.71
C ASN A 80 -3.03 7.01 -1.93
N THR A 81 -3.56 6.40 -2.98
CA THR A 81 -3.81 7.06 -4.28
C THR A 81 -5.22 7.68 -4.30
N PRO A 82 -5.35 9.01 -4.36
CA PRO A 82 -6.63 9.66 -4.65
C PRO A 82 -7.05 9.43 -6.10
N ASP A 83 -8.33 9.63 -6.38
CA ASP A 83 -8.83 9.71 -7.75
C ASP A 83 -8.81 11.18 -8.23
N ASP A 84 -8.18 11.39 -9.39
CA ASP A 84 -8.00 12.71 -10.00
C ASP A 84 -8.93 12.94 -11.20
N ASP A 85 -9.80 11.99 -11.55
CA ASP A 85 -10.78 12.16 -12.62
C ASP A 85 -11.85 13.18 -12.19
N PRO A 86 -12.26 14.12 -13.07
CA PRO A 86 -13.21 15.18 -12.70
C PRO A 86 -14.56 14.69 -12.13
N GLY A 87 -15.00 13.48 -12.51
CA GLY A 87 -16.23 12.87 -12.00
C GLY A 87 -16.10 12.19 -10.63
N TYR A 88 -14.88 11.94 -10.18
CA TYR A 88 -14.54 11.24 -8.94
C TYR A 88 -13.62 12.06 -8.05
N ALA A 89 -13.51 13.37 -8.30
CA ALA A 89 -12.68 14.26 -7.50
C ALA A 89 -12.97 14.10 -6.00
N GLY A 90 -11.94 13.73 -5.24
CA GLY A 90 -12.03 13.46 -3.80
C GLY A 90 -12.29 12.00 -3.42
N TRP A 91 -12.43 11.09 -4.39
CA TRP A 91 -12.48 9.64 -4.14
C TRP A 91 -11.08 9.09 -3.91
N ALA A 92 -11.01 7.87 -3.39
CA ALA A 92 -9.75 7.16 -3.19
C ALA A 92 -9.83 5.75 -3.77
N TRP A 93 -8.68 5.25 -4.20
CA TRP A 93 -8.54 3.89 -4.71
C TRP A 93 -8.43 2.86 -3.58
N TYR A 94 -8.95 1.67 -3.81
CA TYR A 94 -8.81 0.52 -2.92
C TYR A 94 -8.57 -0.76 -3.74
N GLN A 95 -8.20 -1.84 -3.05
CA GLN A 95 -8.09 -3.17 -3.66
C GLN A 95 -8.82 -4.22 -2.83
N SER A 96 -9.55 -5.09 -3.52
CA SER A 96 -10.13 -6.30 -2.97
C SER A 96 -9.08 -7.40 -2.84
N PHE A 97 -8.84 -7.87 -1.62
CA PHE A 97 -8.03 -9.07 -1.40
C PHE A 97 -8.83 -10.37 -1.54
N SER A 98 -10.14 -10.29 -1.82
CA SER A 98 -10.98 -11.46 -2.13
C SER A 98 -10.77 -11.95 -3.56
N CYS A 99 -10.74 -11.05 -4.53
CA CYS A 99 -10.67 -11.37 -5.96
C CYS A 99 -9.62 -10.56 -6.76
N GLY A 100 -8.94 -9.59 -6.14
CA GLY A 100 -7.79 -8.89 -6.73
C GLY A 100 -8.12 -7.64 -7.53
N ASP A 101 -9.40 -7.28 -7.65
CA ASP A 101 -9.84 -6.07 -8.37
C ASP A 101 -9.49 -4.78 -7.62
N GLN A 102 -9.24 -3.73 -8.39
CA GLN A 102 -9.08 -2.35 -7.92
C GLN A 102 -10.22 -1.49 -8.43
N ASP A 103 -10.69 -0.60 -7.58
CA ASP A 103 -11.73 0.38 -7.90
C ASP A 103 -11.51 1.64 -7.03
N CYS A 104 -12.24 2.71 -7.30
CA CYS A 104 -12.27 3.92 -6.48
C CYS A 104 -13.66 4.14 -5.89
N THR A 105 -13.70 4.77 -4.71
CA THR A 105 -14.97 5.10 -4.06
C THR A 105 -14.85 6.32 -3.16
N ASN A 106 -15.99 6.78 -2.65
CA ASN A 106 -16.07 7.88 -1.71
C ASN A 106 -15.22 7.59 -0.46
N PRO A 107 -14.42 8.55 0.05
CA PRO A 107 -13.50 8.33 1.17
C PRO A 107 -14.18 8.06 2.52
N ASP A 108 -15.51 8.23 2.61
CA ASP A 108 -16.32 7.96 3.80
C ASP A 108 -16.63 6.46 3.98
N TYR A 109 -16.36 5.61 2.98
CA TYR A 109 -16.41 4.15 3.18
C TYR A 109 -15.32 3.69 4.15
N GLU A 110 -15.55 2.56 4.79
CA GLU A 110 -14.60 2.00 5.77
C GLU A 110 -13.94 0.74 5.21
N PHE A 111 -12.64 0.84 4.89
CA PHE A 111 -11.81 -0.28 4.46
C PHE A 111 -10.58 -0.39 5.36
N ARG A 112 -9.95 -1.57 5.40
CA ARG A 112 -8.75 -1.82 6.20
C ARG A 112 -7.54 -1.10 5.63
N ALA A 113 -6.46 -1.06 6.39
CA ALA A 113 -5.19 -0.50 5.94
C ALA A 113 -4.00 -1.36 6.34
N ARG A 114 -2.99 -1.35 5.47
CA ARG A 114 -1.60 -1.71 5.78
C ARG A 114 -0.74 -0.50 5.48
N ALA A 115 0.43 -0.43 6.10
CA ALA A 115 1.37 0.65 5.88
C ALA A 115 2.69 0.12 5.32
N VAL A 116 3.33 0.92 4.48
CA VAL A 116 4.69 0.71 3.99
C VAL A 116 5.59 1.88 4.38
N ARG A 117 6.88 1.62 4.53
CA ARG A 117 7.94 2.63 4.53
C ARG A 117 8.75 2.51 3.23
N ARG A 118 9.17 3.63 2.66
CA ARG A 118 9.86 3.69 1.36
C ARG A 118 11.28 4.24 1.49
N PHE A 119 12.20 3.70 0.68
CA PHE A 119 13.62 4.07 0.65
C PHE A 119 14.06 4.24 -0.80
N LYS A 120 14.72 5.36 -1.10
CA LYS A 120 15.44 5.53 -2.36
C LYS A 120 16.92 5.28 -2.13
N ASN A 121 17.55 4.60 -3.09
CA ASN A 121 19.00 4.44 -3.15
C ASN A 121 19.65 5.52 -4.02
#